data_AF-A0A832RBE0-F1
#
_entry.id   AF-A0A832RBE0-F1
#
_cell.length_a   1.000
_cell.length_b   1.000
_cell.length_c   1.000
_cell.angle_alpha   90.00
_cell.angle_beta   90.00
_cell.angle_gamma   90.00
#
_symmetry.space_group_name_H-M   'P 1'
#
loop_
_entity.id
_entity.type
_entity.pdbx_description
1 polymer ?
#
loop_
_entity_poly.entity_id
_entity_poly.type
_entity_poly.pdbx_seq_one_letter_code
_entity_poly.pdbx_strand_id
1 'polypeptide(L)'
;MKQNHPDVSVRRQCSLLSLARSSLYYHPRGESAENLRFMGIIDKQFLETPWYGSRQMARHMQREGHKCGRHRVRRLMRLMRLVPIYQEPRTSQKHPEHKIYPYLLRGLAITRPNQVWCTDITYIPMRRGFLYLVAIMDWHSRKVLSWRLSNTMDAGF
;
A
#
# COMPACT_ATOMS: atom_id res chain seq x y z
N MET A 1 3.89 -34.64 -22.57
CA MET A 1 2.99 -35.42 -23.44
C MET A 1 3.73 -35.85 -24.69
N LYS A 2 3.43 -37.02 -25.23
CA LYS A 2 4.02 -37.49 -26.50
C LYS A 2 3.04 -37.15 -27.63
N GLN A 3 3.49 -36.37 -28.62
CA GLN A 3 2.63 -35.96 -29.75
C GLN A 3 2.23 -37.14 -30.65
N ASN A 4 3.06 -38.19 -30.75
CA ASN A 4 2.82 -39.40 -31.54
C ASN A 4 2.68 -40.64 -30.64
N HIS A 5 1.74 -40.62 -29.70
CA HIS A 5 1.41 -41.83 -28.95
C HIS A 5 0.44 -42.69 -29.78
N PRO A 6 0.77 -43.97 -30.09
CA PRO A 6 -0.01 -44.79 -31.01
C PRO A 6 -1.46 -45.01 -30.55
N ASP A 7 -1.70 -45.20 -29.25
CA ASP A 7 -3.04 -45.54 -28.74
C ASP A 7 -3.83 -44.39 -28.10
N VAL A 8 -3.18 -43.25 -27.83
CA VAL A 8 -3.76 -42.21 -26.97
C VAL A 8 -3.60 -40.84 -27.61
N SER A 9 -4.70 -40.29 -28.13
CA SER A 9 -4.72 -38.95 -28.68
C SER A 9 -4.27 -37.92 -27.65
N VAL A 10 -3.65 -36.83 -28.13
CA VAL A 10 -3.25 -35.69 -27.28
C VAL A 10 -4.43 -35.17 -26.43
N ARG A 11 -5.66 -35.19 -26.97
CA ARG A 11 -6.88 -34.80 -26.24
C ARG A 11 -7.17 -35.73 -25.06
N ARG A 12 -7.01 -37.05 -25.25
CA ARG A 12 -7.17 -38.05 -24.20
C ARG A 12 -6.06 -37.93 -23.15
N GLN A 13 -4.82 -37.66 -23.56
CA GLN A 13 -3.71 -37.39 -22.64
C GLN A 13 -3.99 -36.15 -21.76
N CYS A 14 -4.48 -35.05 -22.35
CA CYS A 14 -4.91 -33.85 -21.61
C CYS A 14 -5.99 -34.15 -20.58
N SER A 15 -7.01 -34.93 -20.98
CA SER A 15 -8.11 -35.32 -20.09
C SER A 15 -7.64 -36.20 -18.94
N LEU A 16 -6.75 -37.16 -19.19
CA LEU A 16 -6.22 -38.08 -18.18
C LEU A 16 -5.32 -37.36 -17.15
N LEU A 17 -4.60 -36.33 -17.60
CA LEU A 17 -3.70 -35.54 -16.76
C LEU A 17 -4.39 -34.32 -16.13
N SER A 18 -5.70 -34.13 -16.34
CA SER A 18 -6.45 -32.95 -15.90
C SER A 18 -5.82 -31.61 -16.34
N LEU A 19 -5.23 -31.59 -17.55
CA LEU A 19 -4.60 -30.42 -18.14
C LEU A 19 -5.47 -29.84 -19.25
N ALA A 20 -5.59 -28.51 -19.31
CA ALA A 20 -6.20 -27.84 -20.45
C ALA A 20 -5.33 -28.03 -21.71
N ARG A 21 -5.96 -28.33 -22.85
CA ARG A 21 -5.26 -28.56 -24.13
C ARG A 21 -4.45 -27.34 -24.59
N SER A 22 -4.94 -26.13 -24.32
CA SER A 22 -4.23 -24.88 -24.64
C SER A 22 -2.86 -24.78 -23.95
N SER A 23 -2.74 -25.31 -22.74
CA SER A 23 -1.50 -25.32 -21.98
C SER A 23 -0.40 -26.17 -22.62
N LEU A 24 -0.76 -27.14 -23.47
CA LEU A 24 0.20 -27.99 -24.16
C LEU A 24 0.99 -27.24 -25.24
N TYR A 25 0.33 -26.29 -25.92
CA TYR A 25 0.95 -25.48 -26.97
C TYR A 25 1.54 -24.17 -26.43
N TYR A 26 1.25 -23.85 -25.16
CA TYR A 26 1.77 -22.66 -24.52
C TYR A 26 3.25 -22.85 -24.19
N HIS A 27 4.10 -22.13 -24.91
CA HIS A 27 5.50 -21.96 -24.54
C HIS A 27 5.60 -20.75 -23.60
N PRO A 28 6.06 -20.92 -22.35
CA PRO A 28 6.25 -19.81 -21.45
C PRO A 28 7.25 -18.83 -22.06
N ARG A 29 6.78 -17.60 -22.33
CA ARG A 29 7.66 -16.52 -22.75
C ARG A 29 8.34 -15.93 -21.54
N GLY A 30 9.67 -15.88 -21.57
CA GLY A 30 10.47 -15.16 -20.58
C GLY A 30 10.23 -13.65 -20.64
N GLU A 31 10.90 -12.93 -19.75
CA GLU A 31 10.88 -11.46 -19.77
C GLU A 31 11.70 -10.92 -20.96
N SER A 32 11.31 -9.74 -21.46
CA SER A 32 12.06 -9.08 -22.52
C SER A 32 13.46 -8.68 -22.06
N ALA A 33 14.41 -8.56 -23.00
CA ALA A 33 15.77 -8.10 -22.71
C ALA A 33 15.77 -6.74 -21.98
N GLU A 34 14.85 -5.84 -22.33
CA GLU A 34 14.65 -4.57 -21.63
C GLU A 34 14.27 -4.77 -20.16
N ASN A 35 13.32 -5.67 -19.87
CA ASN A 35 12.88 -5.94 -18.50
C ASN A 35 13.98 -6.61 -17.70
N LEU A 36 14.75 -7.52 -18.29
CA LEU A 36 15.93 -8.12 -17.63
C LEU A 36 16.97 -7.05 -17.27
N ARG A 37 17.23 -6.09 -18.16
CA ARG A 37 18.10 -4.95 -17.85
C ARG A 37 17.56 -4.11 -16.70
N PHE A 38 16.25 -3.79 -16.71
CA PHE A 38 15.62 -3.06 -15.61
C PHE A 38 15.64 -3.84 -14.29
N MET A 39 15.46 -5.16 -14.33
CA MET A 39 15.58 -6.02 -13.15
C MET A 39 16.99 -5.94 -12.57
N GLY A 40 18.04 -5.92 -13.39
CA GLY A 40 19.42 -5.72 -12.92
C GLY A 40 19.66 -4.37 -12.24
N ILE A 41 19.12 -3.28 -12.80
CA ILE A 41 19.18 -1.94 -12.19
C ILE A 41 18.42 -1.91 -10.85
N ILE A 42 17.20 -2.44 -10.85
CA ILE A 42 16.37 -2.54 -9.65
C ILE A 42 17.08 -3.35 -8.56
N ASP A 43 17.71 -4.47 -8.91
CA ASP A 43 18.42 -5.34 -7.97
C ASP A 43 19.57 -4.58 -7.30
N LYS A 44 20.44 -3.98 -8.12
CA LYS A 44 21.56 -3.16 -7.64
C LYS A 44 21.09 -2.04 -6.73
N GLN A 45 20.07 -1.28 -7.16
CA GLN A 45 19.55 -0.18 -6.36
C GLN A 45 18.88 -0.67 -5.07
N PHE A 46 18.23 -1.83 -5.09
CA PHE A 46 17.58 -2.39 -3.91
C PHE A 46 18.59 -2.83 -2.85
N LEU A 47 19.78 -3.32 -3.26
CA LEU A 47 20.88 -3.60 -2.33
C LEU A 47 21.38 -2.34 -1.63
N GLU A 48 21.46 -1.21 -2.34
CA GLU A 48 21.85 0.08 -1.75
C GLU A 48 20.73 0.71 -0.90
N THR A 49 19.47 0.46 -1.28
CA THR A 49 18.29 1.08 -0.65
C THR A 49 17.16 0.07 -0.39
N PRO A 50 17.32 -0.83 0.61
CA PRO A 50 16.33 -1.88 0.87
C PRO A 50 14.92 -1.37 1.21
N TRP A 51 14.78 -0.12 1.67
CA TRP A 51 13.48 0.51 1.97
C TRP A 51 12.77 1.09 0.73
N TYR A 52 13.38 1.04 -0.46
CA TYR A 52 12.77 1.59 -1.67
C TYR A 52 11.58 0.75 -2.16
N GLY A 53 10.38 1.29 -1.96
CA GLY A 53 9.17 0.82 -2.62
C GLY A 53 9.10 1.14 -4.11
N SER A 54 8.17 0.51 -4.81
CA SER A 54 7.94 0.72 -6.26
C SER A 54 7.81 2.19 -6.69
N ARG A 55 7.31 3.08 -5.83
CA ARG A 55 7.25 4.52 -6.09
C ARG A 55 8.63 5.18 -6.06
N GLN A 56 9.45 4.84 -5.08
CA GLN A 56 10.80 5.40 -4.94
C GLN A 56 11.71 4.85 -6.03
N MET A 57 11.64 3.54 -6.27
CA MET A 57 12.36 2.86 -7.33
C MET A 57 12.00 3.41 -8.72
N ALA A 58 10.72 3.66 -9.02
CA ALA A 58 10.33 4.29 -10.28
C ALA A 58 10.87 5.72 -10.46
N ARG A 59 10.94 6.51 -9.37
CA ARG A 59 11.56 7.84 -9.41
C ARG A 59 13.07 7.73 -9.64
N HIS A 60 13.73 6.76 -9.03
CA HIS A 60 15.15 6.48 -9.25
C HIS A 60 15.41 6.12 -10.72
N MET A 61 14.69 5.13 -11.26
CA MET A 61 14.76 4.75 -12.68
C MET A 61 14.56 5.97 -13.61
N GLN A 62 13.62 6.86 -13.29
CA GLN A 62 13.37 8.07 -14.07
C GLN A 62 14.53 9.08 -14.01
N ARG A 63 15.19 9.23 -12.86
CA ARG A 63 16.37 10.11 -12.70
C ARG A 63 17.57 9.58 -13.49
N GLU A 64 17.69 8.27 -13.62
CA GLU A 64 18.71 7.62 -14.46
C GLU A 64 18.35 7.61 -15.96
N GLY A 65 17.24 8.24 -16.35
CA GLY A 65 16.83 8.36 -17.75
C GLY A 65 16.12 7.13 -18.32
N HIS A 66 15.73 6.17 -17.49
CA HIS A 66 15.01 4.98 -17.92
C HIS A 66 13.49 5.19 -17.96
N LYS A 67 12.86 4.87 -19.09
CA LYS A 67 11.40 4.96 -19.28
C LYS A 67 10.67 3.77 -18.63
N CYS A 68 10.76 3.64 -17.30
CA CYS A 68 10.10 2.58 -16.54
C CYS A 68 9.08 3.14 -15.54
N GLY A 69 7.78 3.06 -15.89
CA GLY A 69 6.71 3.57 -15.03
C GLY A 69 6.49 2.73 -13.77
N ARG A 70 5.86 3.34 -12.75
CA ARG A 70 5.58 2.72 -11.44
C ARG A 70 4.96 1.33 -11.51
N HIS A 71 3.97 1.12 -12.40
CA HIS A 71 3.31 -0.18 -12.52
C HIS A 71 4.23 -1.27 -13.09
N ARG A 72 5.12 -0.90 -14.01
CA ARG A 72 6.13 -1.80 -14.57
C ARG A 72 7.16 -2.15 -13.51
N VAL A 73 7.72 -1.16 -12.80
CA VAL A 73 8.63 -1.38 -11.66
C VAL A 73 8.01 -2.29 -10.61
N ARG A 74 6.75 -2.04 -10.22
CA ARG A 74 6.02 -2.89 -9.26
C ARG A 74 5.91 -4.34 -9.75
N ARG A 75 5.64 -4.56 -11.05
CA ARG A 75 5.57 -5.91 -11.63
C ARG A 75 6.93 -6.61 -11.56
N LEU A 76 7.99 -5.93 -11.97
CA LEU A 76 9.36 -6.47 -11.97
C LEU A 76 9.84 -6.80 -10.56
N MET A 77 9.69 -5.88 -9.60
CA MET A 77 10.00 -6.14 -8.19
C MET A 77 9.25 -7.36 -7.66
N ARG A 78 7.96 -7.52 -8.00
CA ARG A 78 7.17 -8.70 -7.60
C ARG A 78 7.69 -9.99 -8.22
N LEU A 79 8.10 -9.98 -9.49
CA LEU A 79 8.70 -11.14 -10.16
C LEU A 79 10.03 -11.53 -9.49
N MET A 80 10.82 -10.54 -9.09
CA MET A 80 12.08 -10.72 -8.35
C MET A 80 11.88 -11.04 -6.87
N ARG A 81 10.64 -11.00 -6.36
CA ARG A 81 10.29 -11.15 -4.94
C ARG A 81 10.94 -10.11 -4.03
N LEU A 82 11.21 -8.91 -4.56
CA LEU A 82 11.73 -7.79 -3.78
C LEU A 82 10.59 -7.08 -3.05
N VAL A 83 10.69 -7.06 -1.72
CA VAL A 83 9.75 -6.38 -0.83
C VAL A 83 10.53 -5.36 -0.01
N PRO A 84 10.12 -4.08 0.01
CA PRO A 84 10.84 -3.06 0.76
C PRO A 84 10.91 -3.39 2.25
N ILE A 85 12.09 -3.21 2.82
CA ILE A 85 12.37 -3.47 4.23
C ILE A 85 12.42 -2.12 4.93
N TYR A 86 11.39 -1.82 5.71
CA TYR A 86 11.35 -0.64 6.58
C TYR A 86 10.59 -0.97 7.85
N GLN A 87 10.84 -0.20 8.91
CA GLN A 87 10.05 -0.32 10.13
C GLN A 87 8.67 0.27 9.88
N GLU A 88 7.64 -0.57 9.92
CA GLU A 88 6.27 -0.10 9.86
C GLU A 88 5.95 0.72 11.10
N PRO A 89 5.25 1.87 10.97
CA PRO A 89 4.80 2.62 12.13
C PRO A 89 3.92 1.73 13.01
N ARG A 90 4.31 1.54 14.27
CA ARG A 90 3.51 0.77 15.25
C ARG A 90 2.37 1.62 15.84
N THR A 91 1.71 2.42 15.01
CA THR A 91 0.67 3.39 15.44
C THR A 91 -0.56 2.72 16.04
N SER A 92 -0.78 1.43 15.78
CA SER A 92 -1.88 0.64 16.33
C SER A 92 -1.49 -0.22 17.54
N GLN A 93 -0.20 -0.30 17.89
CA GLN A 93 0.22 -1.05 19.07
C GLN A 93 0.09 -0.15 20.29
N LYS A 94 -0.93 -0.40 21.10
CA LYS A 94 -1.09 0.27 22.39
C LYS A 94 0.08 -0.08 23.32
N HIS A 95 0.50 0.87 24.15
CA HIS A 95 1.40 0.57 25.26
C HIS A 95 0.69 -0.40 26.23
N PRO A 96 1.36 -1.45 26.74
CA PRO A 96 0.72 -2.46 27.59
C PRO A 96 0.03 -1.88 28.83
N GLU A 97 0.57 -0.80 29.38
CA GLU A 97 0.09 -0.14 30.60
C GLU A 97 -1.07 0.84 30.34
N HIS A 98 -1.37 1.17 29.08
CA HIS A 98 -2.45 2.11 28.78
C HIS A 98 -3.80 1.46 29.05
N LYS A 99 -4.58 2.09 29.94
CA LYS A 99 -5.95 1.69 30.24
C LYS A 99 -6.81 1.72 28.96
N ILE A 100 -7.50 0.62 28.71
CA ILE A 100 -8.48 0.55 27.63
C ILE A 100 -9.79 1.12 28.15
N TYR A 101 -10.28 2.17 27.50
CA TYR A 101 -11.59 2.73 27.79
C TYR A 101 -12.65 2.07 26.92
N PRO A 102 -13.84 1.73 27.47
CA PRO A 102 -14.93 1.23 26.66
C PRO A 102 -15.38 2.29 25.65
N TYR A 103 -15.67 1.88 24.41
CA TYR A 103 -16.24 2.78 23.42
C TYR A 103 -17.74 2.97 23.69
N LEU A 104 -18.08 4.04 24.40
CA LEU A 104 -19.43 4.31 24.89
C LEU A 104 -20.46 4.62 23.79
N LEU A 105 -20.01 4.97 22.58
CA LEU A 105 -20.89 5.26 21.45
C LEU A 105 -21.31 4.01 20.67
N ARG A 106 -20.88 2.81 21.10
CA ARG A 106 -21.20 1.55 20.42
C ARG A 106 -22.72 1.32 20.41
N GLY A 107 -23.30 1.20 19.21
CA GLY A 107 -24.74 0.95 19.04
C GLY A 107 -25.63 2.17 19.24
N LEU A 108 -25.06 3.34 19.53
CA LEU A 108 -25.83 4.58 19.67
C LEU A 108 -26.17 5.14 18.27
N ALA A 109 -27.45 5.19 17.94
CA ALA A 109 -27.92 5.94 16.79
C ALA A 109 -27.85 7.46 17.08
N ILE A 110 -27.10 8.18 16.26
CA ILE A 110 -26.97 9.65 16.34
C ILE A 110 -27.99 10.25 15.38
N THR A 111 -29.13 10.72 15.89
CA THR A 111 -30.31 11.08 15.09
C THR A 111 -30.64 12.57 15.07
N ARG A 112 -29.89 13.37 15.84
CA ARG A 112 -30.10 14.83 15.90
C ARG A 112 -28.79 15.58 16.14
N PRO A 113 -28.72 16.88 15.77
CA PRO A 113 -27.62 17.76 16.14
C PRO A 113 -27.45 17.86 17.67
N ASN A 114 -26.23 18.15 18.12
CA ASN A 114 -25.84 18.32 19.51
C ASN A 114 -25.98 17.07 20.40
N GLN A 115 -26.02 15.88 19.80
CA GLN A 115 -26.03 14.61 20.56
C GLN A 115 -24.62 14.08 20.82
N VAL A 116 -23.72 14.20 19.84
CA VAL A 116 -22.33 13.74 19.93
C VAL A 116 -21.45 14.77 19.21
N TRP A 117 -20.39 15.19 19.88
CA TRP A 117 -19.35 16.04 19.28
C TRP A 117 -18.08 15.23 19.09
N CYS A 118 -17.36 15.49 18.00
CA CYS A 118 -16.00 14.98 17.80
C CYS A 118 -15.03 16.16 17.81
N THR A 119 -13.83 15.89 18.30
CA THR A 119 -12.72 16.85 18.29
C THR A 119 -11.51 16.18 17.66
N ASP A 120 -10.77 16.94 16.86
CA ASP A 120 -9.51 16.48 16.28
C ASP A 120 -8.49 17.62 16.28
N ILE A 121 -7.21 17.26 16.33
CA ILE A 121 -6.09 18.20 16.27
C ILE A 121 -5.31 17.93 15.00
N THR A 122 -5.32 18.91 14.09
CA THR A 122 -4.58 18.87 12.84
C THR A 122 -3.34 19.75 12.91
N TYR A 123 -2.21 19.23 12.43
CA TYR A 123 -0.94 19.92 12.38
C TYR A 123 -0.78 20.60 11.03
N ILE A 124 -0.69 21.93 11.01
CA ILE A 124 -0.51 22.72 9.79
C ILE A 124 0.98 23.06 9.65
N PRO A 125 1.69 22.51 8.64
CA PRO A 125 3.11 22.75 8.46
C PRO A 125 3.39 24.20 8.05
N MET A 126 4.30 24.85 8.78
CA MET A 126 4.77 26.21 8.49
C MET A 126 6.23 26.17 8.00
N ARG A 127 6.74 27.30 7.48
CA ARG A 127 8.16 27.44 7.12
C ARG A 127 9.11 27.10 8.28
N ARG A 128 8.67 27.39 9.51
CA ARG A 128 9.37 27.03 10.75
C ARG A 128 8.35 26.44 11.73
N GLY A 129 8.40 25.14 11.94
CA GLY A 129 7.51 24.43 12.88
C GLY A 129 6.10 24.18 12.34
N PHE A 130 5.14 24.07 13.26
CA PHE A 130 3.74 23.70 12.98
C PHE A 130 2.79 24.59 13.78
N LEU A 131 1.61 24.84 13.23
CA LEU A 131 0.46 25.35 13.96
C LEU A 131 -0.50 24.21 14.29
N TYR A 132 -1.14 24.30 15.44
CA TYR A 132 -2.12 23.33 15.91
C TYR A 132 -3.51 23.89 15.68
N LEU A 133 -4.28 23.25 14.79
CA LEU A 133 -5.68 23.54 14.59
C LEU A 133 -6.50 22.52 15.38
N VAL A 134 -7.24 22.98 16.39
CA VAL A 134 -8.25 22.18 17.09
C VAL A 134 -9.60 22.53 16.50
N ALA A 135 -10.37 21.52 16.10
CA ALA A 135 -11.73 21.71 15.61
C ALA A 135 -12.71 20.82 16.37
N ILE A 136 -13.79 21.42 16.86
CA ILE A 136 -14.92 20.73 17.48
C ILE A 136 -16.05 20.70 16.45
N MET A 137 -16.53 19.50 16.14
CA MET A 137 -17.54 19.23 15.12
C MET A 137 -18.74 18.52 15.74
N ASP A 138 -19.94 18.90 15.32
CA ASP A 138 -21.14 18.11 15.57
C ASP A 138 -21.18 16.89 14.63
N TRP A 139 -21.34 15.70 15.20
CA TRP A 139 -21.26 14.45 14.43
C TRP A 139 -22.42 14.30 13.44
N HIS A 140 -23.63 14.73 13.82
CA HIS A 140 -24.84 14.58 13.01
C HIS A 140 -24.85 15.57 11.83
N SER A 141 -24.74 16.87 12.12
CA SER A 141 -24.84 17.95 11.12
C SER A 141 -23.54 18.18 10.34
N ARG A 142 -22.41 17.61 10.80
CA ARG A 142 -21.05 17.83 10.25
C ARG A 142 -20.59 19.29 10.30
N LYS A 143 -21.28 20.15 11.05
CA LYS A 143 -20.88 21.54 11.23
C LYS A 143 -19.73 21.64 12.21
N VAL A 144 -18.76 22.50 11.89
CA VAL A 144 -17.74 22.94 12.85
C VAL A 144 -18.43 23.90 13.81
N LEU A 145 -18.47 23.52 15.09
CA LEU A 145 -19.08 24.31 16.14
C LEU A 145 -18.12 25.38 16.67
N SER A 146 -16.84 25.02 16.76
CA SER A 146 -15.77 25.90 17.19
C SER A 146 -14.44 25.39 16.65
N TRP A 147 -13.50 26.30 16.42
CA TRP A 147 -12.13 25.96 16.08
C TRP A 147 -11.19 27.01 16.64
N ARG A 148 -9.94 26.60 16.90
CA ARG A 148 -8.89 27.50 17.35
C ARG A 148 -7.55 27.09 16.78
N LEU A 149 -6.74 28.09 16.48
CA LEU A 149 -5.35 27.93 16.07
C LEU A 149 -4.44 28.29 17.24
N SER A 150 -3.41 27.48 17.48
CA SER A 150 -2.39 27.74 18.49
C SER A 150 -0.99 27.44 17.96
N ASN A 151 0.01 28.14 18.51
CA ASN A 151 1.42 27.85 18.27
C ASN A 151 1.95 26.73 19.19
N THR A 152 1.18 26.35 20.21
CA THR A 152 1.53 25.32 21.21
C THR A 152 0.39 24.31 21.38
N MET A 153 0.75 23.06 21.71
CA MET A 153 -0.19 22.01 22.08
C MET A 153 -0.42 22.05 23.60
N ASP A 154 -0.99 23.14 24.09
CA ASP A 154 -1.38 23.28 25.49
C ASP A 154 -2.91 23.16 25.63
N ALA A 155 -3.35 22.58 26.75
CA ALA A 155 -4.75 22.50 27.15
C ALA A 155 -5.19 23.75 27.93
N GLY A 156 -4.23 24.55 28.42
CA GLY A 156 -4.47 25.84 29.06
C GLY A 156 -4.93 26.89 28.04
N PHE A 157 -6.13 27.41 28.26
CA PHE A 157 -6.64 28.61 27.60
C PHE A 157 -7.00 29.66 28.65
#